data_AF-A0A2X2SN79-F1
#
_entry.id   AF-A0A2X2SN79-F1
#
_cell.length_a   1.000
_cell.length_b   1.000
_cell.length_c   1.000
_cell.angle_alpha   90.00
_cell.angle_beta   90.00
_cell.angle_gamma   90.00
#
_symmetry.space_group_name_H-M   'P 1'
#
loop_
_entity.id
_entity.type
_entity.pdbx_description
1 polymer ?
#
loop_
_entity_poly.entity_id
_entity_poly.type
_entity_poly.pdbx_seq_one_letter_code
_entity_poly.pdbx_strand_id
1 'polypeptide(L)'
;MHAGKVLKKNYASYLPANNLDPKTITPKTPKFIAEYADFYRTKRGFHPRAVNSNPEHSWADTGMLALINMPILHYAAEMQTPALLVHGEKAHSRYFSEDAYKKIGSKDKELYIVPDATHVDLYDNQAGKIPFDKFEEFYKKNLTN
;
A
#
# COMPACT_ATOMS: atom_id res chain seq x y z
N MET A 1 2.78 15.70 -17.69
CA MET A 1 3.63 15.62 -16.49
C MET A 1 3.71 17.01 -15.88
N HIS A 2 3.06 17.24 -14.73
CA HIS A 2 3.18 18.51 -14.02
C HIS A 2 4.48 18.43 -13.21
N ALA A 3 5.51 19.16 -13.63
CA ALA A 3 6.73 19.34 -12.83
C ALA A 3 6.35 20.17 -11.60
N GLY A 4 5.93 19.51 -10.53
CA GLY A 4 5.71 20.16 -9.24
C GLY A 4 7.02 20.79 -8.76
N LYS A 5 6.97 22.06 -8.33
CA LYS A 5 8.13 22.76 -7.79
C LYS A 5 8.70 21.98 -6.61
N VAL A 6 10.00 21.68 -6.67
CA VAL A 6 10.76 21.07 -5.57
C VAL A 6 10.72 22.03 -4.37
N LEU A 7 10.23 21.54 -3.22
CA LEU A 7 10.28 22.29 -1.98
C LEU A 7 11.64 22.05 -1.31
N LYS A 8 12.41 23.13 -1.10
CA LYS A 8 13.69 23.07 -0.40
C LYS A 8 13.48 23.44 1.06
N LYS A 9 13.72 22.50 1.98
CA LYS A 9 13.67 22.76 3.43
C LYS A 9 15.02 22.35 4.01
N ASN A 10 15.77 23.33 4.52
CA ASN A 10 17.14 23.16 5.01
C ASN A 10 18.06 22.49 3.97
N TYR A 11 18.60 21.31 4.31
CA TYR A 11 19.60 20.58 3.55
C TYR A 11 19.02 19.62 2.50
N ALA A 12 17.69 19.43 2.44
CA ALA A 12 17.05 18.48 1.54
C ALA A 12 15.99 19.13 0.65
N SER A 13 15.92 18.64 -0.58
CA SER A 13 14.81 18.85 -1.51
C SER A 13 13.79 17.74 -1.33
N TYR A 14 12.50 18.08 -1.45
CA TYR A 14 11.40 17.16 -1.28
C TYR A 14 10.58 17.02 -2.55
N LEU A 15 10.04 15.82 -2.75
CA LEU A 15 9.06 15.54 -3.80
C LEU A 15 7.75 16.29 -3.51
N PRO A 16 6.92 16.57 -4.54
CA PRO A 16 5.57 17.07 -4.34
C PRO A 16 4.71 16.13 -3.47
N ALA A 17 3.57 16.62 -2.99
CA ALA A 17 2.61 15.81 -2.23
C ALA A 17 2.26 14.48 -2.93
N ASN A 18 2.19 13.39 -2.16
CA ASN A 18 1.92 12.04 -2.72
C ASN A 18 0.53 11.90 -3.31
N ASN A 19 -0.45 12.58 -2.73
CA ASN A 19 -1.85 12.46 -3.09
C ASN A 19 -2.39 13.77 -3.63
N LEU A 20 -3.21 13.67 -4.67
CA LEU A 20 -3.90 14.82 -5.24
C LEU A 20 -4.80 15.49 -4.19
N ASP A 21 -5.00 16.80 -4.33
CA ASP A 21 -6.07 17.48 -3.61
C ASP A 21 -7.42 16.89 -4.08
N PRO A 22 -8.30 16.39 -3.17
CA PRO A 22 -9.62 15.89 -3.53
C PRO A 22 -10.42 16.84 -4.44
N LYS A 23 -10.21 18.16 -4.35
CA LYS A 23 -10.86 19.17 -5.20
C LYS A 23 -10.46 19.12 -6.68
N THR A 24 -9.34 18.45 -6.99
CA THR A 24 -8.80 18.33 -8.35
C THR A 24 -9.10 16.97 -9.00
N ILE A 25 -9.78 16.07 -8.27
CA ILE A 25 -10.20 14.78 -8.80
C ILE A 25 -11.27 14.99 -9.88
N THR A 26 -11.09 14.30 -11.01
CA THR A 26 -12.01 14.34 -12.16
C THR A 26 -12.45 12.92 -12.52
N PRO A 27 -13.48 12.74 -13.37
CA PRO A 27 -13.87 11.41 -13.88
C PRO A 27 -12.77 10.69 -14.67
N LYS A 28 -11.74 11.41 -15.14
CA LYS A 28 -10.58 10.82 -15.84
C LYS A 28 -9.47 10.40 -14.89
N THR A 29 -9.51 10.81 -13.63
CA THR A 29 -8.51 10.42 -12.64
C THR A 29 -8.58 8.90 -12.42
N PRO A 30 -7.47 8.17 -12.53
CA PRO A 30 -7.46 6.74 -12.25
C PRO A 30 -8.05 6.47 -10.86
N LYS A 31 -8.98 5.51 -10.78
CA LYS A 31 -9.75 5.22 -9.57
C LYS A 31 -8.87 5.09 -8.32
N PHE A 32 -7.76 4.35 -8.41
CA PHE A 32 -6.86 4.14 -7.28
C PHE A 32 -6.20 5.44 -6.76
N ILE A 33 -5.94 6.42 -7.63
CA ILE A 33 -5.40 7.73 -7.22
C ILE A 33 -6.48 8.52 -6.48
N ALA A 34 -7.72 8.49 -6.98
CA ALA A 34 -8.85 9.13 -6.31
C ALA A 34 -9.11 8.51 -4.94
N GLU A 35 -9.04 7.19 -4.82
CA GLU A 35 -9.20 6.46 -3.55
C GLU A 35 -8.07 6.78 -2.54
N TYR A 36 -6.82 6.91 -2.98
CA TYR A 36 -5.75 7.34 -2.09
C TYR A 36 -5.94 8.79 -1.61
N ALA A 37 -6.35 9.70 -2.50
CA ALA A 37 -6.68 11.07 -2.12
C ALA A 37 -7.85 11.12 -1.12
N ASP A 38 -8.92 10.36 -1.38
CA ASP A 38 -10.06 10.23 -0.46
C ASP A 38 -9.60 9.76 0.94
N PHE A 39 -8.81 8.71 1.02
CA PHE A 39 -8.34 8.19 2.31
C PHE A 39 -7.41 9.18 3.04
N TYR A 40 -6.32 9.61 2.39
CA TYR A 40 -5.26 10.35 3.08
C TYR A 40 -5.52 11.86 3.22
N ARG A 41 -6.44 12.44 2.43
CA ARG A 41 -6.66 13.89 2.35
C ARG A 41 -8.05 14.33 2.82
N THR A 42 -8.85 13.40 3.33
CA THR A 42 -10.15 13.68 3.98
C THR A 42 -10.17 13.17 5.42
N LYS A 43 -11.26 13.42 6.15
CA LYS A 43 -11.44 12.93 7.53
C LYS A 43 -11.40 11.40 7.65
N ARG A 44 -11.52 10.64 6.55
CA ARG A 44 -11.53 9.18 6.55
C ARG A 44 -10.25 8.59 7.14
N GLY A 45 -9.08 9.02 6.65
CA GLY A 45 -7.77 8.49 7.05
C GLY A 45 -6.68 9.55 7.23
N PHE A 46 -7.02 10.84 7.18
CA PHE A 46 -6.05 11.92 7.38
C PHE A 46 -5.40 11.84 8.76
N HIS A 47 -4.07 11.98 8.77
CA HIS A 47 -3.32 12.18 9.98
C HIS A 47 -2.15 13.15 9.75
N PRO A 48 -1.97 14.21 10.58
CA PRO A 48 -1.03 15.30 10.29
C PRO A 48 0.44 14.88 10.28
N ARG A 49 0.80 13.73 10.87
CA ARG A 49 2.17 13.18 10.85
C ARG A 49 2.44 12.21 9.70
N ALA A 50 1.43 11.88 8.88
CA ALA A 50 1.60 10.93 7.79
C ALA A 50 2.11 11.65 6.52
N VAL A 51 3.17 11.12 5.90
CA VAL A 51 3.72 11.69 4.66
C VAL A 51 2.67 11.73 3.54
N ASN A 52 1.85 10.68 3.44
CA ASN A 52 0.78 10.59 2.45
C ASN A 52 -0.35 11.62 2.67
N SER A 53 -0.48 12.17 3.87
CA SER A 53 -1.46 13.21 4.21
C SER A 53 -0.91 14.63 4.07
N ASN A 54 0.40 14.81 3.80
CA ASN A 54 1.01 16.13 3.70
C ASN A 54 0.56 16.87 2.42
N PRO A 55 -0.01 18.09 2.51
CA PRO A 55 -0.46 18.87 1.34
C PRO A 55 0.66 19.43 0.48
N GLU A 56 1.82 19.64 1.06
CA GLU A 56 2.85 20.50 0.51
C GLU A 56 3.91 19.67 -0.20
N HIS A 57 4.38 18.61 0.46
CA HIS A 57 5.49 17.80 0.00
C HIS A 57 5.39 16.35 0.49
N SER A 58 6.31 15.51 0.01
CA SER A 58 6.45 14.11 0.40
C SER A 58 7.86 13.85 0.95
N TRP A 59 8.43 12.69 0.64
CA TRP A 59 9.77 12.24 0.95
C TRP A 59 10.85 13.16 0.35
N ALA A 60 12.05 13.11 0.91
CA ALA A 60 13.23 13.70 0.26
C ALA A 60 13.39 13.09 -1.14
N ASP A 61 13.81 13.88 -2.12
CA ASP A 61 13.97 13.44 -3.51
C ASP A 61 14.98 12.28 -3.68
N THR A 62 15.99 12.24 -2.80
CA THR A 62 16.97 11.15 -2.68
C THR A 62 16.49 9.96 -1.86
N GLY A 63 15.31 10.04 -1.22
CA GLY A 63 14.82 9.04 -0.28
C GLY A 63 14.53 7.67 -0.89
N MET A 64 14.32 7.60 -2.21
CA MET A 64 14.01 6.35 -2.92
C MET A 64 15.25 5.64 -3.48
N LEU A 65 16.45 6.23 -3.38
CA LEU A 65 17.68 5.67 -3.95
C LEU A 65 18.01 4.28 -3.39
N ALA A 66 17.78 4.05 -2.10
CA ALA A 66 17.98 2.74 -1.49
C ALA A 66 16.97 1.71 -2.04
N LEU A 67 15.69 2.07 -2.17
CA LEU A 67 14.62 1.15 -2.59
C LEU A 67 14.77 0.67 -4.04
N ILE A 68 15.35 1.50 -4.92
CA ILE A 68 15.62 1.11 -6.32
C ILE A 68 16.83 0.15 -6.41
N ASN A 69 17.77 0.23 -5.46
CA ASN A 69 19.02 -0.53 -5.49
C ASN A 69 19.06 -1.75 -4.54
N MET A 70 18.11 -1.88 -3.60
CA MET A 70 18.11 -2.92 -2.57
C MET A 70 16.80 -3.73 -2.60
N PRO A 71 16.74 -4.86 -3.35
CA PRO A 71 15.52 -5.64 -3.48
C PRO A 71 15.13 -6.37 -2.18
N ILE A 72 13.93 -6.09 -1.66
CA ILE A 72 13.47 -6.56 -0.33
C ILE A 72 13.07 -8.05 -0.28
N LEU A 73 12.76 -8.67 -1.43
CA LEU A 73 12.33 -10.09 -1.50
C LEU A 73 13.43 -11.03 -2.02
N HIS A 74 14.71 -10.61 -1.97
CA HIS A 74 15.82 -11.38 -2.55
C HIS A 74 15.91 -12.81 -1.99
N TYR A 75 15.67 -12.98 -0.69
CA TYR A 75 15.70 -14.26 0.02
C TYR A 75 14.31 -14.83 0.35
N ALA A 76 13.25 -14.37 -0.31
CA ALA A 76 11.89 -14.86 -0.03
C ALA A 76 11.75 -16.39 -0.23
N ALA A 77 12.58 -16.98 -1.09
CA ALA A 77 12.65 -18.42 -1.33
C ALA A 77 13.17 -19.23 -0.12
N GLU A 78 13.81 -18.59 0.86
CA GLU A 78 14.31 -19.24 2.08
C GLU A 78 13.27 -19.24 3.20
N MET A 79 12.18 -18.48 3.07
CA MET A 79 11.15 -18.39 4.11
C MET A 79 10.45 -19.75 4.30
N GLN A 80 10.47 -20.26 5.53
CA GLN A 80 9.83 -21.54 5.89
C GLN A 80 8.55 -21.38 6.73
N THR A 81 8.29 -20.18 7.25
CA THR A 81 7.13 -19.89 8.10
C THR A 81 5.83 -19.93 7.29
N PRO A 82 4.71 -20.36 7.87
CA PRO A 82 3.40 -20.22 7.25
C PRO A 82 3.17 -18.77 6.79
N ALA A 83 2.60 -18.58 5.60
CA ALA A 83 2.44 -17.25 5.00
C ALA A 83 1.06 -17.07 4.37
N LEU A 84 0.32 -16.06 4.83
CA LEU A 84 -0.94 -15.64 4.23
C LEU A 84 -0.75 -14.27 3.58
N LEU A 85 -0.97 -14.20 2.26
CA LEU A 85 -1.06 -12.95 1.52
C LEU A 85 -2.55 -12.66 1.25
N VAL A 86 -3.01 -11.47 1.60
CA VAL A 86 -4.40 -11.04 1.37
C VAL A 86 -4.40 -9.85 0.41
N HIS A 87 -5.18 -9.93 -0.66
CA HIS A 87 -5.25 -8.83 -1.63
C HIS A 87 -6.64 -8.68 -2.25
N GLY A 88 -7.05 -7.44 -2.53
CA GLY A 88 -8.33 -7.18 -3.20
C GLY A 88 -8.32 -7.59 -4.67
N GLU A 89 -9.41 -8.20 -5.14
CA GLU A 89 -9.59 -8.65 -6.53
C GLU A 89 -9.40 -7.51 -7.55
N LYS A 90 -9.92 -6.32 -7.23
CA LYS A 90 -9.94 -5.12 -8.09
C LYS A 90 -8.81 -4.15 -7.76
N ALA A 91 -7.87 -4.53 -6.88
CA ALA A 91 -6.75 -3.68 -6.52
C ALA A 91 -5.73 -3.57 -7.66
N HIS A 92 -5.38 -2.34 -8.04
CA HIS A 92 -4.30 -2.08 -9.02
C HIS A 92 -2.95 -2.71 -8.62
N SER A 93 -2.76 -2.96 -7.32
CA SER A 93 -1.54 -3.49 -6.71
C SER A 93 -1.54 -5.01 -6.54
N ARG A 94 -2.56 -5.73 -7.02
CA ARG A 94 -2.73 -7.18 -6.80
C ARG A 94 -1.53 -8.02 -7.26
N TYR A 95 -0.93 -7.62 -8.38
CA TYR A 95 0.23 -8.29 -8.94
C TYR A 95 1.42 -8.37 -7.96
N PHE A 96 1.55 -7.43 -7.01
CA PHE A 96 2.62 -7.50 -6.01
C PHE A 96 2.49 -8.73 -5.11
N SER A 97 1.28 -9.04 -4.64
CA SER A 97 1.02 -10.23 -3.84
C SER A 97 1.09 -11.50 -4.67
N GLU A 98 0.65 -11.48 -5.93
CA GLU A 98 0.81 -12.61 -6.85
C GLU A 98 2.30 -12.94 -7.08
N ASP A 99 3.15 -11.92 -7.28
CA ASP A 99 4.58 -12.11 -7.49
C ASP A 99 5.32 -12.48 -6.21
N ALA A 100 4.94 -11.92 -5.06
CA ALA A 100 5.45 -12.35 -3.76
C ALA A 100 5.09 -13.82 -3.49
N TYR A 101 3.84 -14.21 -3.73
CA TYR A 101 3.38 -15.59 -3.56
C TYR A 101 4.22 -16.58 -4.39
N LYS A 102 4.56 -16.25 -5.64
CA LYS A 102 5.44 -17.07 -6.49
C LYS A 102 6.85 -17.22 -5.91
N LYS A 103 7.40 -16.16 -5.29
CA LYS A 103 8.78 -16.13 -4.76
C LYS A 103 8.94 -16.77 -3.39
N ILE A 104 7.88 -16.78 -2.57
CA ILE A 104 7.95 -17.31 -1.20
C ILE A 104 8.24 -18.82 -1.23
N GLY A 105 9.26 -19.24 -0.49
CA GLY A 105 9.68 -20.65 -0.42
C GLY A 105 8.81 -21.54 0.48
N SER A 106 8.01 -20.93 1.35
CA SER A 106 7.19 -21.66 2.31
C SER A 106 6.23 -22.60 1.59
N LYS A 107 6.14 -23.84 2.09
CA LYS A 107 5.19 -24.84 1.60
C LYS A 107 3.79 -24.61 2.14
N ASP A 108 3.66 -23.99 3.31
CA ASP A 108 2.37 -23.57 3.90
C ASP A 108 2.15 -22.09 3.58
N LYS A 109 1.76 -21.82 2.33
CA LYS A 109 1.46 -20.46 1.88
C LYS A 109 0.12 -20.38 1.17
N GLU A 110 -0.55 -19.25 1.34
CA GLU A 110 -1.85 -18.98 0.74
C GLU A 110 -1.89 -17.56 0.17
N LEU A 111 -2.52 -17.41 -1.00
CA LEU A 111 -2.93 -16.12 -1.55
C LEU A 111 -4.46 -16.04 -1.51
N TYR A 112 -4.99 -15.25 -0.59
CA TYR A 112 -6.42 -15.03 -0.41
C TYR A 112 -6.86 -13.76 -1.14
N ILE A 113 -7.70 -13.92 -2.16
CA ILE A 113 -8.23 -12.82 -2.96
C ILE A 113 -9.60 -12.41 -2.43
N VAL A 114 -9.74 -11.16 -1.98
CA VAL A 114 -10.99 -10.60 -1.47
C VAL A 114 -11.86 -10.13 -2.64
N PRO A 115 -13.05 -10.73 -2.88
CA PRO A 115 -13.90 -10.39 -4.00
C PRO A 115 -14.34 -8.92 -3.98
N ASP A 116 -14.34 -8.31 -5.15
CA ASP A 116 -14.74 -6.92 -5.41
C ASP A 116 -13.98 -5.83 -4.63
N ALA A 117 -12.94 -6.16 -3.85
CA ALA A 117 -12.21 -5.19 -3.05
C ALA A 117 -11.10 -4.48 -3.85
N THR A 118 -10.93 -3.17 -3.63
CA THR A 118 -9.80 -2.38 -4.12
C THR A 118 -8.63 -2.40 -3.12
N HIS A 119 -7.59 -1.60 -3.38
CA HIS A 119 -6.46 -1.50 -2.46
C HIS A 119 -6.83 -0.78 -1.16
N VAL A 120 -7.60 0.31 -1.26
CA VAL A 120 -7.98 1.13 -0.09
C VAL A 120 -9.11 0.48 0.70
N ASP A 121 -9.93 -0.37 0.08
CA ASP A 121 -10.96 -1.14 0.78
C ASP A 121 -10.40 -2.07 1.88
N LEU A 122 -9.10 -2.38 1.83
CA LEU A 122 -8.42 -3.18 2.86
C LEU A 122 -7.68 -2.33 3.91
N TYR A 123 -7.80 -0.99 3.87
CA TYR A 123 -7.16 -0.08 4.85
C TYR A 123 -8.01 0.15 6.08
N ASP A 124 -9.32 0.26 5.88
CA ASP A 124 -10.31 0.46 6.93
C ASP A 124 -11.53 -0.46 6.72
N ASN A 125 -12.36 -0.58 7.74
CA ASN A 125 -13.52 -1.47 7.66
C ASN A 125 -14.79 -0.77 7.15
N GLN A 126 -14.69 0.42 6.53
CA GLN A 126 -15.89 1.14 6.05
C GLN A 126 -16.57 0.39 4.90
N ALA A 127 -15.79 -0.31 4.08
CA ALA A 127 -16.30 -1.14 2.98
C ALA A 127 -16.70 -2.56 3.42
N GLY A 128 -16.43 -2.96 4.68
CA GLY A 128 -16.65 -4.32 5.17
C GLY A 128 -15.84 -5.39 4.41
N LYS A 129 -14.69 -5.01 3.83
CA LYS A 129 -13.88 -5.89 2.96
C LYS A 129 -12.70 -6.56 3.66
N ILE A 130 -12.30 -6.10 4.84
CA ILE A 130 -11.18 -6.71 5.56
C ILE A 130 -11.60 -8.11 6.06
N PRO A 131 -10.93 -9.19 5.65
CA PRO A 131 -11.31 -10.55 6.04
C PRO A 131 -10.73 -10.90 7.42
N PHE A 132 -11.22 -10.26 8.48
CA PHE A 132 -10.73 -10.46 9.85
C PHE A 132 -10.77 -11.93 10.28
N ASP A 133 -11.85 -12.64 9.97
CA ASP A 133 -12.01 -14.06 10.28
C ASP A 133 -10.92 -14.91 9.62
N LYS A 134 -10.50 -14.57 8.39
CA LYS A 134 -9.42 -15.28 7.69
C LYS A 134 -8.07 -15.09 8.37
N PHE A 135 -7.79 -13.88 8.84
CA PHE A 135 -6.58 -13.61 9.63
C PHE A 135 -6.61 -14.37 10.95
N GLU A 136 -7.76 -14.33 11.65
CA GLU A 136 -7.93 -15.03 12.92
C GLU A 136 -7.75 -16.55 12.77
N GLU A 137 -8.38 -17.15 11.76
CA GLU A 137 -8.23 -18.58 11.43
C GLU A 137 -6.77 -18.93 11.16
N PHE A 138 -6.09 -18.14 10.32
CA PHE A 138 -4.70 -18.35 9.98
C PHE A 138 -3.78 -18.28 11.21
N TYR A 139 -3.95 -17.28 12.08
CA TYR A 139 -3.13 -17.16 13.28
C TYR A 139 -3.45 -18.25 14.31
N LYS A 140 -4.73 -18.58 14.52
CA LYS A 140 -5.13 -19.69 15.40
C LYS A 140 -4.53 -21.02 14.95
N LYS A 141 -4.52 -21.31 13.64
CA LYS A 141 -3.92 -22.52 13.08
C LYS A 141 -2.40 -22.58 13.31
N ASN A 142 -1.70 -21.46 13.18
CA ASN A 142 -0.24 -21.44 13.06
C ASN A 142 0.52 -20.95 14.29
N LEU A 143 -0.17 -20.43 15.32
CA LEU A 143 0.45 -19.90 16.54
C LEU A 143 0.00 -20.61 17.83
N THR A 144 -0.83 -21.65 17.74
CA THR A 144 -1.12 -22.52 18.88
C THR A 144 0.07 -23.46 19.11
N ASN A 145 0.80 -23.24 20.20
CA ASN A 145 1.71 -24.23 20.78
C ASN A 145 0.95 -25.47 21.25
#